data_AF-A0A7C2ZY20-F1
#
_entry.id   AF-A0A7C2ZY20-F1
#
_cell.length_a   1.000
_cell.length_b   1.000
_cell.length_c   1.000
_cell.angle_alpha   90.00
_cell.angle_beta   90.00
_cell.angle_gamma   90.00
#
_symmetry.space_group_name_H-M   'P 1'
#
loop_
_entity.id
_entity.type
_entity.pdbx_description
1 polymer ?
#
loop_
_entity_poly.entity_id
_entity_poly.type
_entity_poly.pdbx_seq_one_letter_code
_entity_poly.pdbx_strand_id
1 'polypeptide(L)' 'MKNGLLARLACLAGIALAAAGATVAKDIEETPAGDKMVILRDPWGVPIQFLTRVEPMVDF' A
#
# COMPACT_ATOMS: atom_id res chain seq x y z
N MET A 1 -15.39 -5.05 -16.97
CA MET A 1 -14.76 -4.19 -15.95
C MET A 1 -13.83 -5.04 -15.09
N LYS A 2 -12.73 -5.48 -15.67
CA LYS A 2 -11.61 -6.10 -14.95
C LYS A 2 -10.43 -5.22 -15.29
N ASN A 3 -9.62 -4.88 -14.30
CA ASN A 3 -8.33 -4.19 -14.45
C ASN A 3 -8.37 -2.65 -14.32
N GLY A 4 -8.58 -2.16 -13.08
CA GLY A 4 -7.84 -1.00 -12.57
C GLY A 4 -6.37 -1.36 -12.23
N LEU A 5 -5.82 -2.38 -12.89
CA LEU A 5 -4.67 -3.24 -12.52
C LEU A 5 -3.31 -2.51 -12.52
N LEU A 6 -3.31 -1.21 -12.79
CA LEU A 6 -2.12 -0.37 -12.90
C LEU A 6 -2.35 1.03 -12.33
N ALA A 7 -3.48 1.29 -11.66
CA ALA A 7 -3.87 2.65 -11.30
C ALA A 7 -2.97 3.21 -10.20
N ARG A 8 -1.86 3.77 -10.68
CA ARG A 8 -0.86 4.62 -10.02
C ARG A 8 0.17 3.84 -9.25
N LEU A 9 1.23 3.42 -9.97
CA LEU A 9 2.56 3.08 -9.46
C LEU A 9 2.52 2.76 -7.97
N ALA A 10 2.27 1.49 -7.63
CA ALA A 10 2.61 1.02 -6.30
C ALA A 10 4.00 1.58 -5.99
N CYS A 11 4.07 2.42 -4.96
CA CYS A 11 5.31 3.02 -4.45
C CYS A 11 6.45 1.99 -4.61
N LEU A 12 7.66 2.40 -4.98
CA LEU A 12 8.81 1.50 -5.24
C LEU A 12 8.88 0.30 -4.27
N ALA A 13 8.58 0.54 -2.99
CA ALA A 13 8.47 -0.49 -1.95
C ALA A 13 7.42 -1.58 -2.24
N GLY A 14 6.21 -1.23 -2.68
CA GLY A 14 5.15 -2.18 -3.05
C GLY A 14 5.49 -3.02 -4.28
N ILE A 15 6.19 -2.47 -5.28
CA ILE A 15 6.67 -3.22 -6.45
C ILE A 15 7.71 -4.26 -6.02
N ALA A 16 8.68 -3.85 -5.19
CA ALA A 16 9.72 -4.75 -4.69
C ALA A 16 9.12 -5.90 -3.86
N LEU A 17 8.15 -5.61 -3.00
CA LEU A 17 7.47 -6.63 -2.20
C LEU A 17 6.61 -7.57 -3.06
N ALA A 18 5.89 -7.06 -4.05
CA ALA A 18 5.14 -7.89 -4.98
C ALA A 18 6.05 -8.84 -5.76
N ALA A 19 7.21 -8.35 -6.22
CA ALA A 19 8.22 -9.18 -6.86
C ALA A 19 8.81 -10.25 -5.91
N ALA A 20 8.84 -9.98 -4.60
CA ALA A 20 9.24 -10.93 -3.56
C ALA A 20 8.10 -11.89 -3.12
N GLY A 21 6.93 -11.84 -3.76
CA GLY A 21 5.80 -12.74 -3.50
C GLY A 21 4.73 -12.18 -2.55
N ALA A 22 4.81 -10.91 -2.16
CA ALA A 22 3.71 -10.27 -1.44
C ALA A 22 2.49 -10.09 -2.35
N THR A 23 1.31 -10.10 -1.74
CA THR A 23 0.03 -9.93 -2.42
C THR A 23 -0.73 -8.75 -1.84
N VAL A 24 -1.51 -8.05 -2.67
CA VAL A 24 -2.37 -6.97 -2.20
C VAL A 24 -3.54 -7.57 -1.43
N ALA A 25 -3.65 -7.23 -0.15
CA ALA A 25 -4.78 -7.64 0.70
C ALA A 25 -5.86 -6.56 0.77
N LYS A 26 -5.47 -5.29 0.68
CA LYS A 26 -6.37 -4.15 0.53
C LYS A 26 -5.73 -3.17 -0.45
N ASP A 27 -6.48 -2.81 -1.49
CA ASP A 27 -6.05 -1.81 -2.47
C ASP A 27 -5.90 -0.42 -1.82
N ILE A 28 -5.40 0.55 -2.58
CA ILE A 28 -5.20 1.91 -2.09
C ILE A 28 -6.55 2.49 -1.64
N GLU A 29 -6.62 2.90 -0.38
CA GLU A 29 -7.75 3.67 0.16
C GLU A 29 -7.28 5.03 0.67
N GLU A 30 -8.17 6.00 0.61
CA GLU A 30 -8.01 7.31 1.21
C GLU A 30 -8.85 7.38 2.50
N THR A 31 -8.23 7.79 3.61
CA THR A 31 -8.96 7.99 4.87
C THR A 31 -9.78 9.28 4.80
N PRO A 32 -10.78 9.47 5.68
CA PRO A 32 -11.46 10.76 5.81
C PRO A 32 -10.53 11.94 6.15
N ALA A 33 -9.35 11.66 6.71
CA ALA A 33 -8.31 12.65 7.00
C ALA A 33 -7.41 12.95 5.77
N GLY A 34 -7.58 12.23 4.66
CA GLY A 34 -6.81 12.39 3.41
C GLY A 34 -5.55 11.52 3.32
N ASP A 35 -5.28 10.67 4.31
CA ASP A 35 -4.13 9.76 4.25
C ASP A 35 -4.35 8.67 3.20
N LYS A 36 -3.28 8.26 2.52
CA LYS A 36 -3.35 7.18 1.54
C LYS A 36 -2.68 5.94 2.10
N MET A 37 -3.40 4.82 2.13
CA MET A 37 -2.86 3.56 2.62
C MET A 37 -3.10 2.40 1.68
N VAL A 38 -2.21 1.41 1.73
CA VAL A 38 -2.34 0.11 1.07
C VAL A 38 -1.88 -0.98 2.03
N ILE A 39 -2.51 -2.15 1.97
CA ILE A 39 -2.16 -3.29 2.82
C ILE A 39 -1.77 -4.47 1.93
N LEU A 40 -0.59 -5.01 2.16
CA LEU A 40 -0.10 -6.23 1.55
C LEU A 40 -0.02 -7.36 2.57
N ARG A 41 0.03 -8.60 2.08
CA ARG A 41 0.41 -9.80 2.82
C ARG A 41 1.66 -10.36 2.19
N ASP A 42 2.69 -10.59 2.99
CA ASP A 42 3.86 -11.33 2.51
C ASP A 42 3.52 -12.84 2.32
N PRO A 43 4.46 -13.65 1.80
CA PRO A 43 4.23 -15.09 1.60
C PRO A 43 3.94 -15.88 2.89
N TRP A 44 4.29 -15.34 4.06
CA TRP A 44 4.05 -15.96 5.36
C TRP A 44 2.76 -15.42 6.03
N GLY A 45 2.03 -14.52 5.37
CA GLY A 45 0.77 -13.95 5.84
C GLY A 45 0.92 -12.73 6.76
N VAL A 46 2.14 -12.22 6.96
CA VAL A 46 2.39 -11.02 7.78
C VAL A 46 1.80 -9.79 7.06
N PRO A 47 0.99 -8.97 7.75
CA PRO A 47 0.46 -7.75 7.16
C PRO A 47 1.55 -6.67 7.08
N ILE A 48 1.68 -6.04 5.92
CA ILE A 48 2.55 -4.89 5.69
C ILE A 48 1.67 -3.72 5.25
N GLN A 49 1.68 -2.63 6.03
CA GLN A 49 0.92 -1.43 5.72
C GLN A 49 1.85 -0.31 5.28
N PHE A 50 1.59 0.26 4.11
CA PHE A 50 2.20 1.53 3.70
C PHE A 50 1.19 2.65 3.88
N LEU A 51 1.70 3.79 4.36
CA LEU A 51 0.89 4.96 4.65
C LEU A 51 1.65 6.22 4.22
N THR A 52 1.00 7.03 3.39
CA THR A 52 1.39 8.42 3.18
C THR A 52 0.44 9.27 4.00
N ARG A 53 0.94 9.84 5.09
CA ARG A 53 0.15 10.73 5.93
C ARG A 53 0.11 12.14 5.36
N VAL A 54 -1.03 12.81 5.51
CA VAL A 54 -1.15 14.25 5.28
C VAL A 54 -0.42 15.00 6.41
N GLU A 55 -0.70 14.62 7.64
CA GLU A 55 -0.04 15.16 8.84
C GLU A 55 1.03 14.17 9.33
N PRO A 56 2.31 14.57 9.41
CA PRO A 56 3.36 13.73 9.97
C PRO A 56 3.01 13.25 11.40
N MET A 57 3.38 12.01 11.72
CA MET A 57 3.14 11.47 13.08
C MET A 57 4.12 12.01 14.12
N VAL A 58 5.30 12.41 13.67
CA VAL A 58 6.38 12.96 14.47
C VAL A 58 7.04 14.08 13.67
N ASP A 59 7.42 15.13 14.36
CA ASP A 59 8.22 16.22 13.81
C ASP A 59 9.71 15.89 14.02
N PHE A 60 10.53 16.15 13.00
CA PHE A 60 11.99 15.99 13.05
C PHE A 60 12.68 17.33 12.83
#